data_AF-A0A949VNP3-F1
#
_entry.id   AF-A0A949VNP3-F1
#
_cell.length_a   1.000
_cell.length_b   1.000
_cell.length_c   1.000
_cell.angle_alpha   90.00
_cell.angle_beta   90.00
_cell.angle_gamma   90.00
#
_symmetry.space_group_name_H-M   'P 1'
#
loop_
_entity.id
_entity.type
_entity.pdbx_description
1 polymer ?
#
loop_
_entity_poly.entity_id
_entity_poly.type
_entity_poly.pdbx_seq_one_letter_code
_entity_poly.pdbx_strand_id
1 'polypeptide(L)' 'MKKRTKRFDAVLMVREIREAMYRKANDPDFEPKELARIKAKWSKLLAEQEKPRTKNAA' A
#
# COMPACT_ATOMS: atom_id res chain seq x y z
N MET A 1 -11.54 -14.40 19.98
CA MET A 1 -10.72 -13.24 19.51
C MET A 1 -11.16 -12.86 18.09
N LYS A 2 -11.84 -11.72 17.87
CA LYS A 2 -12.04 -11.21 16.49
C LYS A 2 -10.65 -10.86 15.93
N LYS A 3 -10.15 -11.65 14.98
CA LYS A 3 -8.86 -11.41 14.32
C LYS A 3 -8.88 -9.98 13.76
N ARG A 4 -7.90 -9.16 14.13
CA ARG A 4 -7.72 -7.83 13.54
C ARG A 4 -7.53 -8.03 12.03
N THR A 5 -8.42 -7.48 11.21
CA THR A 5 -8.24 -7.48 9.76
C THR A 5 -7.01 -6.64 9.43
N LYS A 6 -5.94 -7.26 8.94
CA LYS A 6 -4.71 -6.59 8.51
C LYS A 6 -5.04 -5.76 7.27
N ARG A 7 -4.95 -4.43 7.37
CA ARG A 7 -5.24 -3.51 6.25
C ARG A 7 -3.99 -3.18 5.45
N PHE A 8 -2.84 -3.21 6.09
CA PHE A 8 -1.55 -2.94 5.49
C PHE A 8 -0.66 -4.18 5.53
N ASP A 9 -0.14 -4.58 4.37
CA ASP A 9 0.81 -5.66 4.22
C ASP A 9 2.14 -5.17 3.66
N ALA A 10 3.14 -5.07 4.53
CA ALA A 10 4.47 -4.61 4.16
C ALA A 10 5.14 -5.49 3.09
N VAL A 11 4.91 -6.81 3.10
CA VAL A 11 5.55 -7.72 2.13
C VAL A 11 4.96 -7.51 0.74
N LEU A 12 3.63 -7.40 0.65
CA LEU A 12 2.96 -7.09 -0.62
C LEU A 12 3.32 -5.69 -1.12
N MET A 13 3.41 -4.72 -0.22
CA MET A 13 3.82 -3.35 -0.55
C MET A 13 5.22 -3.28 -1.16
N VAL A 14 6.21 -3.93 -0.54
CA VAL A 14 7.57 -4.00 -1.08
C VAL A 14 7.59 -4.70 -2.44
N ARG A 15 6.82 -5.80 -2.59
CA ARG A 15 6.74 -6.52 -3.85
C ARG A 15 6.18 -5.65 -4.97
N GLU A 16 5.03 -5.02 -4.77
CA GLU A 16 4.41 -4.14 -5.78
C GLU A 16 5.30 -2.97 -6.16
N ILE A 17 5.98 -2.35 -5.18
CA ILE A 17 6.93 -1.26 -5.44
C ILE A 17 8.13 -1.77 -6.26
N ARG A 18 8.67 -2.95 -5.91
CA ARG A 18 9.80 -3.55 -6.63
C ARG A 18 9.43 -3.90 -8.07
N GLU A 19 8.26 -4.48 -8.28
CA GLU A 19 7.74 -4.81 -9.61
C GLU A 19 7.55 -3.54 -10.45
N ALA A 20 6.97 -2.48 -9.88
CA ALA A 20 6.81 -1.21 -10.57
C ALA A 20 8.15 -0.54 -10.91
N MET A 21 9.13 -0.62 -10.01
CA MET A 21 10.49 -0.11 -10.27
C MET A 21 11.21 -0.91 -11.36
N TYR A 22 11.01 -2.23 -11.38
CA TYR A 22 11.54 -3.09 -12.43
C TYR A 22 10.90 -2.76 -13.78
N ARG A 23 9.56 -2.66 -13.84
CA ARG A 23 8.85 -2.25 -15.06
C ARG A 23 9.29 -0.87 -15.53
N LYS A 24 9.42 0.10 -14.63
CA LYS A 24 9.96 1.44 -14.97
C LYS A 24 11.30 1.39 -15.70
N ALA A 25 12.15 0.41 -15.40
CA ALA A 25 13.47 0.26 -16.02
C ALA A 25 13.46 -0.56 -17.32
N ASN A 26 12.46 -1.43 -17.53
CA ASN A 26 12.47 -2.44 -18.59
C ASN A 26 11.28 -2.39 -19.55
N ASP A 27 10.21 -1.67 -19.20
CA ASP A 27 8.98 -1.54 -19.96
C ASP A 27 8.95 -0.17 -20.68
N PRO A 28 9.05 -0.14 -22.02
CA PRO A 28 9.04 1.12 -22.77
C PRO A 28 7.70 1.85 -22.67
N ASP A 29 6.60 1.16 -22.33
CA ASP A 29 5.27 1.73 -22.19
C ASP A 29 4.92 2.02 -20.72
N PHE A 30 5.92 2.06 -19.83
CA PHE A 30 5.68 2.29 -18.40
C PHE A 30 5.01 3.64 -18.14
N GLU A 31 3.81 3.61 -17.54
CA GLU A 31 3.14 4.84 -17.10
C GLU A 31 3.90 5.48 -15.92
N PRO A 32 4.41 6.73 -16.06
CA PRO A 32 5.13 7.38 -14.97
C PRO A 32 4.30 7.55 -13.68
N LYS A 33 2.97 7.56 -13.82
CA LYS A 33 2.02 7.67 -12.71
C LYS A 33 1.79 6.36 -11.96
N GLU A 34 2.18 5.20 -12.50
CA GLU A 34 1.95 3.89 -11.89
C GLU A 34 2.61 3.79 -10.51
N LEU A 35 3.90 4.16 -10.43
CA LEU A 35 4.64 4.14 -9.17
C LEU A 35 4.04 5.09 -8.13
N ALA A 36 3.55 6.26 -8.55
CA ALA A 36 2.88 7.21 -7.67
C ALA A 36 1.55 6.66 -7.13
N ARG A 37 0.76 5.99 -7.98
CA ARG A 37 -0.50 5.33 -7.59
C ARG A 37 -0.25 4.22 -6.57
N ILE A 38 0.78 3.38 -6.79
CA ILE A 38 1.15 2.29 -5.87
C ILE A 38 1.57 2.85 -4.51
N LYS A 39 2.43 3.88 -4.47
CA LYS A 39 2.82 4.55 -3.22
C LYS A 39 1.61 5.13 -2.49
N ALA A 40 0.74 5.85 -3.20
CA ALA A 40 -0.46 6.44 -2.61
C ALA A 40 -1.42 5.39 -2.03
N LYS A 41 -1.63 4.26 -2.72
CA LYS A 41 -2.40 3.11 -2.22
C LYS A 41 -1.86 2.64 -0.87
N TRP A 42 -0.56 2.37 -0.79
CA TRP A 42 0.04 1.82 0.42
C TRP A 42 0.14 2.83 1.58
N SER A 43 0.38 4.11 1.27
CA SER A 43 0.29 5.19 2.27
C SER A 43 -1.11 5.29 2.87
N LYS A 44 -2.16 5.18 2.05
CA LYS A 44 -3.55 5.18 2.53
C LYS A 44 -3.84 3.97 3.43
N LEU A 45 -3.43 2.77 3.03
CA LEU A 45 -3.62 1.55 3.82
C LEU A 45 -2.87 1.59 5.16
N LEU A 46 -1.65 2.14 5.17
CA LEU A 46 -0.89 2.35 6.38
C LEU A 46 -1.60 3.32 7.32
N ALA A 47 -2.00 4.49 6.80
CA ALA A 47 -2.74 5.48 7.58
C ALA A 47 -4.05 4.92 8.15
N GLU A 48 -4.76 4.07 7.40
CA GLU A 48 -5.98 3.40 7.89
C GLU A 48 -5.70 2.35 8.99
N GLN A 49 -4.54 1.70 8.96
CA GLN A 49 -4.14 0.76 9.99
C GLN A 49 -3.63 1.45 11.25
N GLU A 50 -2.92 2.57 11.08
CA GLU A 50 -2.37 3.39 12.16
C GLU A 50 -3.43 4.26 12.82
N LYS A 51 -4.52 4.60 12.11
CA LYS A 51 -5.66 5.32 12.69
C LYS A 51 -6.05 4.63 14.00
N PRO A 52 -5.83 5.28 15.16
CA PRO A 52 -6.28 4.71 16.41
C PRO A 52 -7.77 4.49 16.25
N ARG A 53 -8.21 3.25 16.46
CA ARG A 53 -9.62 2.94 16.54
C ARG A 53 -10.10 3.65 17.80
N THR A 54 -10.43 4.94 17.69
CA THR A 54 -11.17 5.67 18.71
C THR A 54 -12.41 4.82 18.88
N LYS A 55 -12.41 4.03 19.95
CA LYS A 55 -13.58 3.29 20.37
C LYS A 55 -14.68 4.34 20.42
N ASN A 56 -15.76 4.12 19.68
CA ASN A 56 -17.04 4.44 20.26
C ASN A 56 -17.06 3.69 21.60
N ALA A 57 -16.67 4.41 22.64
CA ALA A 57 -17.24 4.25 23.95
C ALA A 57 -18.66 4.83 23.81
N ALA A 58 -19.59 3.98 23.38
CA ALA A 58 -21.03 4.15 23.47
C ALA A 58 -21.64 2.76 23.25
#